data_AF-A0A9E2X8B9-F1
#
_entry.id   AF-A0A9E2X8B9-F1
#
_cell.length_a   1.000
_cell.length_b   1.000
_cell.length_c   1.000
_cell.angle_alpha   90.00
_cell.angle_beta   90.00
_cell.angle_gamma   90.00
#
_symmetry.space_group_name_H-M   'P 1'
#
loop_
_entity.id
_entity.type
_entity.pdbx_description
1 polymer ?
#
loop_
_entity_poly.entity_id
_entity_poly.type
_entity_poly.pdbx_seq_one_letter_code
_entity_poly.pdbx_strand_id
1 'polypeptide(L)'
;MSFRPAACPWVLLAGLLLAGGLGGCTPPARPSALQGMYRAWSGPGWYLERPYLIVAGGPQYLGGPFTYDKCEEERMRVPAETRTDLICNRENQRPDRYGFF
;
A
#
# COMPACT_ATOMS: atom_id res chain seq x y z
N MET A 1 28.39 53.40 -23.58
CA MET A 1 26.99 53.10 -23.95
C MET A 1 26.56 51.90 -23.12
N SER A 2 25.59 52.11 -22.22
CA SER A 2 25.14 51.12 -21.24
C SER A 2 23.92 50.39 -21.82
N PHE A 3 24.03 49.08 -22.05
CA PHE A 3 22.91 48.25 -22.49
C PHE A 3 22.33 47.51 -21.27
N ARG A 4 21.12 47.90 -20.86
CA ARG A 4 20.31 47.14 -19.90
C ARG A 4 19.46 46.13 -20.68
N PRO A 5 19.62 44.81 -20.50
CA PRO A 5 18.61 43.87 -20.98
C PRO A 5 17.44 43.86 -20.00
N ALA A 6 16.26 44.23 -20.49
CA ALA A 6 15.00 44.09 -19.79
C ALA A 6 14.72 42.60 -19.57
N ALA A 7 14.80 42.14 -18.31
CA ALA A 7 14.44 40.78 -17.94
C ALA A 7 12.92 40.62 -18.06
N CYS A 8 12.45 40.06 -19.17
CA CYS A 8 11.08 39.58 -19.31
C CYS A 8 10.89 38.36 -18.39
N PRO A 9 9.98 38.42 -17.39
CA PRO A 9 9.79 37.36 -16.39
C PRO A 9 9.27 36.04 -17.00
N TRP A 10 8.80 36.06 -18.25
CA TRP A 10 8.25 34.90 -18.94
C TRP A 10 9.30 33.84 -19.33
N VAL A 11 10.55 34.26 -19.53
CA VAL A 11 11.64 33.34 -19.92
C VAL A 11 12.05 32.43 -18.75
N LEU A 12 11.89 32.92 -17.51
CA LEU A 12 12.13 32.14 -16.29
C LEU A 12 11.01 31.10 -16.05
N LEU A 13 9.77 31.42 -16.40
CA LEU A 13 8.63 30.50 -16.31
C LEU A 13 8.73 29.33 -17.30
N ALA A 14 9.25 29.57 -18.51
CA ALA A 14 9.46 28.51 -19.50
C ALA A 14 10.58 27.54 -19.09
N GLY A 15 11.65 28.04 -18.45
CA GLY A 15 12.74 27.20 -17.96
C GLY A 15 12.33 26.23 -16.84
N LEU A 16 11.43 26.67 -15.96
CA LEU A 16 10.89 25.82 -14.88
C LEU A 16 10.00 24.68 -15.39
N LEU A 17 9.30 24.87 -16.51
CA LEU A 17 8.43 23.83 -17.09
C LEU A 17 9.22 22.72 -17.79
N LEU A 18 10.40 23.03 -18.36
CA LEU A 18 11.27 22.04 -18.99
C LEU A 18 12.08 21.21 -17.99
N ALA A 19 12.42 21.76 -16.82
CA ALA A 19 13.09 21.01 -15.75
C ALA A 19 12.15 20.04 -15.00
N GLY A 20 10.83 20.24 -15.09
CA GLY A 20 9.83 19.35 -14.49
C GLY A 20 9.57 18.04 -15.26
N GLY A 21 10.15 17.88 -16.46
CA GLY A 21 9.88 16.73 -17.34
C GLY A 21 10.66 15.44 -17.03
N LEU A 22 11.66 15.47 -16.13
CA LEU A 22 12.53 14.32 -15.85
C LEU A 22 12.19 13.55 -14.56
N GLY A 23 11.12 13.92 -13.86
CA GLY A 23 10.70 13.29 -12.59
C GLY A 23 9.73 12.11 -12.70
N GLY A 24 9.39 11.66 -13.92
CA GLY A 24 8.27 10.74 -14.18
C GLY A 24 8.63 9.27 -14.38
N CYS A 25 9.65 8.74 -13.70
CA CYS A 25 9.85 7.29 -13.56
C CYS A 25 10.29 6.99 -12.12
N THR A 26 9.52 7.45 -11.14
CA THR A 26 9.51 6.80 -9.85
C THR A 26 9.05 5.36 -10.09
N PRO A 27 9.82 4.32 -9.71
CA PRO A 27 9.23 2.99 -9.62
C PRO A 27 7.99 3.12 -8.73
N PRO A 28 6.86 2.45 -9.07
CA PRO A 28 5.67 2.53 -8.25
C PRO A 28 6.10 2.29 -6.80
N ALA A 29 5.78 3.24 -5.92
CA ALA A 29 6.10 3.14 -4.51
C ALA A 29 5.73 1.72 -4.08
N ARG A 30 6.74 0.90 -3.77
CA ARG A 30 6.51 -0.52 -3.51
C ARG A 30 5.47 -0.60 -2.42
N PRO A 31 4.44 -1.44 -2.57
CA PRO A 31 3.32 -1.37 -1.68
C PRO A 31 3.74 -1.61 -0.23
N SER A 32 3.64 -0.59 0.61
CA SER A 32 3.89 -0.73 2.06
C SER A 32 2.96 -1.75 2.72
N ALA A 33 1.87 -2.17 2.07
CA ALA A 33 0.98 -3.19 2.60
C ALA A 33 1.62 -4.60 2.58
N LEU A 34 2.48 -4.93 1.60
CA LEU A 34 3.23 -6.21 1.57
C LEU A 34 4.23 -6.32 2.72
N GLN A 35 4.85 -5.19 3.09
CA GLN A 35 5.73 -5.13 4.26
C GLN A 35 4.94 -5.24 5.57
N GLY A 36 3.68 -4.81 5.57
CA GLY A 36 2.73 -5.05 6.66
C GLY A 36 2.41 -6.52 6.84
N MET A 37 2.21 -7.26 5.75
CA MET A 37 1.94 -8.71 5.78
C MET A 37 3.08 -9.50 6.43
N TYR A 38 4.32 -9.25 6.00
CA TYR A 38 5.51 -9.89 6.58
C TYR A 38 5.66 -9.63 8.08
N ARG A 39 5.28 -8.43 8.56
CA ARG A 39 5.40 -8.04 9.97
C ARG A 39 4.25 -8.55 10.84
N ALA A 40 3.04 -8.64 10.29
CA ALA A 40 1.86 -9.12 11.00
C ALA A 40 1.84 -10.66 11.13
N TRP A 41 2.58 -11.37 10.29
CA TRP A 41 2.71 -12.82 10.38
C TRP A 41 3.44 -13.25 11.65
N SER A 42 2.78 -14.12 12.42
CA SER A 42 3.22 -14.59 13.73
C SER A 42 3.34 -16.12 13.81
N GLY A 43 2.75 -16.87 12.87
CA GLY A 43 2.79 -18.31 12.80
C GLY A 43 1.81 -18.89 11.77
N PRO A 44 1.79 -20.20 11.55
CA PRO A 44 0.75 -20.83 10.74
C PRO A 44 -0.62 -20.73 11.44
N GLY A 45 -1.67 -20.40 10.71
CA GLY A 45 -3.03 -20.27 11.27
C GLY A 45 -4.00 -19.54 10.34
N TRP A 46 -5.18 -19.22 10.88
CA TRP A 46 -6.16 -18.37 10.19
C TRP A 46 -5.95 -16.91 10.54
N TYR A 47 -5.90 -16.06 9.53
CA TYR A 47 -5.74 -14.63 9.68
C TYR A 47 -6.95 -13.90 9.13
N LEU A 48 -7.35 -12.85 9.85
CA LEU A 48 -8.37 -11.92 9.38
C LEU A 48 -7.68 -10.93 8.43
N GLU A 49 -7.98 -11.03 7.15
CA GLU A 49 -7.30 -10.32 6.08
C GLU A 49 -8.28 -9.44 5.30
N ARG A 50 -7.84 -8.24 4.92
CA ARG A 50 -8.48 -7.44 3.88
C ARG A 50 -7.75 -7.71 2.55
N PRO A 51 -8.40 -8.26 1.52
CA PRO A 51 -7.71 -8.81 0.35
C PRO A 51 -7.21 -7.72 -0.61
N TYR A 52 -6.30 -8.10 -1.52
CA TYR A 52 -5.70 -7.26 -2.57
C TYR A 52 -6.72 -6.44 -3.37
N LEU A 53 -7.92 -6.99 -3.60
CA LEU A 53 -8.95 -6.35 -4.41
C LEU A 53 -9.51 -5.07 -3.76
N ILE A 54 -9.39 -4.94 -2.43
CA ILE A 54 -9.97 -3.84 -1.66
C ILE A 54 -8.89 -2.84 -1.21
N VAL A 55 -7.65 -3.29 -1.01
CA VAL A 55 -6.58 -2.44 -0.49
C VAL A 55 -5.59 -2.06 -1.58
N ALA A 56 -5.50 -0.76 -1.84
CA ALA A 56 -4.42 -0.19 -2.62
C ALA A 56 -3.08 -0.49 -1.94
N GLY A 57 -2.36 -1.46 -2.49
CA GLY A 57 -1.05 -1.87 -2.04
C GLY A 57 -0.94 -3.25 -1.40
N GLY A 58 -2.01 -4.04 -1.45
CA GLY A 58 -1.99 -5.45 -1.05
C GLY A 58 -2.61 -5.71 0.31
N PRO A 59 -2.68 -6.98 0.72
CA PRO A 59 -3.54 -7.37 1.81
C PRO A 59 -3.05 -6.86 3.13
N GLN A 60 -4.01 -6.66 4.02
CA GLN A 60 -3.74 -6.23 5.37
C GLN A 60 -4.30 -7.27 6.33
N TYR A 61 -3.41 -7.88 7.10
CA TYR A 61 -3.80 -8.70 8.23
C TYR A 61 -4.17 -7.81 9.41
N LEU A 62 -5.39 -7.96 9.89
CA LEU A 62 -5.92 -7.24 11.04
C LEU A 62 -5.74 -8.03 12.35
N GLY A 63 -5.59 -9.35 12.25
CA GLY A 63 -5.40 -10.21 13.41
C GLY A 63 -5.12 -11.67 13.03
N GLY A 64 -4.57 -12.41 13.99
CA GLY A 64 -4.20 -13.82 13.88
C GLY A 64 -2.91 -14.13 14.65
N PRO A 65 -2.54 -15.40 14.80
CA PRO A 65 -3.15 -16.57 14.19
C PRO A 65 -4.35 -17.05 15.03
N PHE A 66 -5.44 -17.39 14.36
CA PHE A 66 -6.67 -17.91 14.95
C PHE A 66 -6.97 -19.33 14.46
N THR A 67 -7.98 -19.95 15.07
CA THR A 67 -8.76 -21.02 14.44
C THR A 67 -9.77 -20.41 13.45
N TYR A 68 -10.31 -21.22 12.53
CA TYR A 68 -11.30 -20.74 11.55
C TYR A 68 -12.51 -20.09 12.23
N ASP A 69 -13.12 -20.80 13.18
CA ASP A 69 -14.31 -20.33 13.89
C ASP A 69 -14.06 -19.01 14.62
N LYS A 70 -12.86 -18.88 15.21
CA LYS A 70 -12.48 -17.66 15.91
C LYS A 70 -12.25 -16.50 14.95
N CYS A 71 -11.65 -16.75 13.78
CA CYS A 71 -11.50 -15.74 12.76
C CYS A 71 -12.86 -15.22 12.25
N GLU A 72 -13.82 -16.12 11.99
CA GLU A 72 -15.17 -15.73 11.59
C GLU A 72 -15.88 -14.96 12.71
N GLU A 73 -15.69 -15.34 13.98
CA GLU A 73 -16.22 -14.57 15.12
C GLU A 73 -15.65 -13.14 15.14
N GLU A 74 -14.34 -12.97 14.98
CA GLU A 74 -13.73 -11.64 14.92
C GLU A 74 -14.23 -10.85 13.69
N ARG A 75 -14.42 -11.51 12.54
CA ARG A 75 -15.03 -10.91 11.33
C ARG A 75 -16.47 -10.45 11.59
N MET A 76 -17.22 -11.20 12.40
CA MET A 76 -18.58 -10.84 12.78
C MET A 76 -18.65 -9.69 13.79
N ARG A 77 -17.58 -9.44 14.57
CA ARG A 77 -17.52 -8.31 15.51
C ARG A 77 -17.31 -6.96 14.82
N VAL A 78 -16.72 -6.96 13.64
CA VAL A 78 -16.53 -5.75 12.82
C VAL A 78 -17.88 -5.30 12.21
N PRO A 79 -18.11 -4.00 11.96
CA PRO A 79 -19.34 -3.51 11.35
C PRO A 79 -19.64 -4.21 10.03
N ALA A 80 -20.93 -4.35 9.70
CA ALA A 80 -21.37 -5.12 8.52
C ALA A 80 -20.76 -4.61 7.20
N GLU A 81 -20.58 -3.30 7.06
CA GLU A 81 -19.94 -2.67 5.90
C GLU A 81 -18.47 -3.07 5.75
N THR A 82 -17.77 -3.23 6.87
CA THR A 82 -16.36 -3.64 6.87
C THR A 82 -16.22 -5.15 6.77
N ARG A 83 -17.22 -5.90 7.24
CA ARG A 83 -17.24 -7.37 7.23
C ARG A 83 -17.18 -7.96 5.82
N THR A 84 -17.80 -7.31 4.84
CA THR A 84 -17.79 -7.74 3.43
C THR A 84 -16.41 -7.60 2.78
N ASP A 85 -15.60 -6.69 3.31
CA ASP A 85 -14.25 -6.42 2.83
C ASP A 85 -13.20 -7.33 3.49
N LEU A 86 -13.61 -8.15 4.46
CA LEU A 86 -12.71 -9.01 5.23
C LEU A 86 -12.96 -10.47 4.92
N ILE A 87 -11.86 -11.22 4.86
CA ILE A 87 -11.85 -12.67 4.64
C ILE A 87 -11.02 -13.35 5.73
N CYS A 88 -11.40 -14.58 6.07
CA CYS A 88 -10.55 -15.46 6.86
C CYS A 88 -9.69 -16.27 5.92
N ASN A 89 -8.40 -15.92 5.83
CA ASN A 89 -7.45 -16.60 4.97
C ASN A 89 -6.56 -17.54 5.80
N ARG A 90 -6.33 -18.75 5.30
CA ARG A 90 -5.48 -19.73 5.97
C ARG A 90 -4.05 -19.56 5.49
N GLU A 91 -3.19 -19.10 6.38
CA GLU A 91 -1.78 -18.92 6.09
C GLU A 91 -0.95 -20.05 6.69
N ASN A 92 -0.26 -20.82 5.84
CA ASN A 92 0.55 -21.96 6.28
C ASN A 92 2.04 -21.64 6.28
N GLN A 93 2.47 -20.64 5.49
CA GLN A 93 3.88 -20.30 5.36
C GLN A 93 4.09 -18.82 5.68
N ARG A 94 5.28 -18.50 6.18
CA ARG A 94 5.63 -17.10 6.37
C ARG A 94 5.82 -16.47 4.99
N PRO A 95 5.09 -15.38 4.65
CA PRO A 95 5.35 -14.69 3.41
C PRO A 95 6.78 -14.14 3.40
N ASP A 96 7.38 -14.02 2.23
CA ASP A 96 8.68 -13.39 2.04
C ASP A 96 8.59 -11.88 2.35
N ARG A 97 9.74 -11.19 2.30
CA ARG A 97 9.78 -9.73 2.56
C ARG A 97 8.95 -8.91 1.57
N TYR A 98 8.51 -9.53 0.47
CA TYR A 98 7.74 -8.92 -0.59
C TYR A 98 6.28 -9.40 -0.61
N GLY A 99 5.82 -10.18 0.38
CA GLY A 99 4.45 -10.67 0.49
C GLY A 99 4.07 -11.83 -0.44
N PHE A 100 5.06 -12.51 -1.03
CA PHE A 100 4.91 -13.76 -1.77
C PHE A 100 5.20 -14.97 -0.88
N PHE A 101 4.89 -16.18 -1.33
CA PHE A 101 5.20 -17.43 -0.63
C PHE A 101 6.49 -18.06 -1.16
#